data_AF-A0A0D7CNA9-F1
#
_entry.id   AF-A0A0D7CNA9-F1
#
_cell.length_a   1.000
_cell.length_b   1.000
_cell.length_c   1.000
_cell.angle_alpha   90.00
_cell.angle_beta   90.00
_cell.angle_gamma   90.00
#
_symmetry.space_group_name_H-M   'P 1'
#
loop_
_entity.id
_entity.type
_entity.pdbx_description
1 polymer ?
#
loop_
_entity_poly.entity_id
_entity_poly.type
_entity_poly.pdbx_seq_one_letter_code
_entity_poly.pdbx_strand_id
1 'polypeptide(L)'
;MSWHGSDRRSRLPADWQVRRLSVLKRDGFQCVAVLRDTGARCTAPATDVDHIVPDDDHAPANLQALCRWHHARKSSVEGAAARRRWVSKRRPEARHPGELA
;
A
#
# COMPACT_ATOMS: atom_id res chain seq x y z
N MET A 1 13.77 1.60 17.45
CA MET A 1 12.63 1.73 16.50
C MET A 1 12.26 0.33 16.05
N SER A 2 11.27 -0.28 16.70
CA SER A 2 10.98 -1.71 16.54
C SER A 2 10.03 -1.94 15.36
N TRP A 3 10.51 -2.63 14.31
CA TRP A 3 9.69 -3.15 13.21
C TRP A 3 8.90 -4.43 13.60
N HIS A 4 8.95 -4.83 14.87
CA HIS A 4 8.22 -5.98 15.41
C HIS A 4 6.82 -5.54 15.87
N GLY A 5 5.78 -5.94 15.13
CA GLY A 5 4.39 -5.69 15.53
C GLY A 5 3.38 -5.66 14.38
N SER A 6 3.80 -5.86 13.13
CA SER A 6 2.86 -5.93 12.01
C SER A 6 2.19 -7.32 11.95
N ASP A 7 1.03 -7.45 12.59
CA ASP A 7 0.11 -8.61 12.51
C ASP A 7 -0.42 -8.90 11.09
N ARG A 8 -0.14 -8.02 10.14
CA ARG A 8 -0.61 -8.09 8.75
C ARG A 8 -0.30 -9.43 8.09
N ARG A 9 0.86 -10.01 8.41
CA ARG A 9 1.27 -11.31 7.87
C ARG A 9 0.55 -12.47 8.54
N SER A 10 0.16 -12.34 9.80
CA SER A 10 -0.64 -13.35 10.53
C SER A 10 -2.13 -13.28 10.22
N ARG A 11 -2.63 -12.16 9.69
CA ARG A 11 -4.02 -12.01 9.21
C ARG A 11 -4.26 -12.58 7.81
N LEU A 12 -3.21 -13.00 7.11
CA LEU A 12 -3.36 -13.60 5.78
C LEU A 12 -4.06 -14.97 5.87
N PRO A 13 -5.00 -15.26 4.95
CA PRO A 13 -5.61 -16.58 4.85
C PRO A 13 -4.57 -17.68 4.62
N ALA A 14 -4.87 -18.90 5.08
CA ALA A 14 -3.99 -20.05 4.86
C ALA A 14 -3.73 -20.33 3.36
N ASP A 15 -4.68 -19.98 2.48
CA ASP A 15 -4.61 -20.15 1.03
C ASP A 15 -3.95 -18.95 0.30
N TRP A 16 -3.30 -18.03 1.02
CA TRP A 16 -2.71 -16.82 0.43
C TRP A 16 -1.76 -17.10 -0.75
N GLN A 17 -0.93 -18.14 -0.67
CA GLN A 17 -0.02 -18.49 -1.76
C GLN A 17 -0.78 -18.89 -3.04
N VAL A 18 -1.90 -19.59 -2.89
CA VAL A 18 -2.76 -19.97 -4.01
C VAL A 18 -3.40 -18.74 -4.63
N ARG A 19 -3.97 -17.85 -3.79
CA ARG A 19 -4.57 -16.57 -4.24
C ARG A 19 -3.54 -15.72 -4.97
N ARG A 20 -2.35 -15.57 -4.40
CA ARG A 20 -1.24 -14.82 -5.00
C ARG A 20 -0.88 -15.36 -6.38
N LEU A 21 -0.71 -16.68 -6.51
CA LEU A 21 -0.40 -17.29 -7.80
C LEU A 21 -1.54 -17.13 -8.82
N SER A 22 -2.79 -17.26 -8.40
CA SER A 22 -3.96 -17.05 -9.27
C SER A 22 -4.03 -15.62 -9.79
N VAL A 23 -3.76 -14.61 -8.95
CA VAL A 23 -3.73 -13.19 -9.35
C VAL A 23 -2.57 -12.93 -10.32
N LEU A 24 -1.37 -13.44 -10.05
CA LEU A 24 -0.23 -13.31 -10.95
C LEU A 24 -0.52 -13.94 -12.32
N LYS A 25 -1.13 -15.13 -12.35
CA LYS A 25 -1.54 -15.79 -13.59
C LYS A 25 -2.60 -15.01 -14.35
N ARG A 26 -3.66 -14.54 -13.67
CA ARG A 26 -4.72 -13.69 -14.24
C ARG A 26 -4.14 -12.46 -14.90
N ASP A 27 -3.15 -11.85 -14.26
CA ASP A 27 -2.53 -10.61 -14.72
C ASP A 27 -1.36 -10.88 -15.69
N GLY A 28 -1.13 -12.13 -16.11
CA GLY A 28 -0.09 -12.48 -17.08
C GLY A 28 1.34 -12.24 -16.57
N PHE A 29 1.54 -12.29 -15.26
CA PHE A 29 2.81 -11.95 -14.58
C PHE A 29 3.36 -10.55 -14.91
N GLN A 30 2.49 -9.65 -15.37
CA GLN A 30 2.83 -8.29 -15.75
C GLN A 30 2.12 -7.30 -14.83
N CYS A 31 2.80 -6.22 -14.46
CA CYS A 31 2.23 -5.15 -13.65
C CYS A 31 0.93 -4.61 -14.29
N VAL A 32 -0.16 -4.52 -13.53
CA VAL A 32 -1.44 -3.96 -14.02
C VAL A 32 -1.52 -2.44 -13.93
N ALA A 33 -0.56 -1.81 -13.25
CA ALA A 33 -0.56 -0.36 -13.09
C ALA A 33 -0.49 0.35 -14.45
N VAL A 34 -1.28 1.42 -14.58
CA VAL A 34 -1.27 2.31 -15.74
C VAL A 34 -0.28 3.43 -15.51
N LEU A 35 0.60 3.62 -16.50
CA LEU A 35 1.58 4.69 -16.52
C LEU A 35 0.88 6.03 -16.74
N ARG A 36 1.20 7.04 -15.94
CA ARG A 36 0.50 8.34 -15.94
C ARG A 36 0.81 9.20 -17.17
N ASP A 37 2.00 9.01 -17.73
CA ASP A 37 2.51 9.75 -18.90
C ASP A 37 1.92 9.21 -20.21
N THR A 38 1.88 7.88 -20.36
CA THR A 38 1.49 7.21 -21.60
C THR A 38 0.06 6.66 -21.58
N GLY A 39 -0.55 6.49 -20.41
CA GLY A 39 -1.82 5.76 -20.26
C GLY A 39 -1.71 4.26 -20.57
N ALA A 40 -0.51 3.77 -20.87
CA ALA A 40 -0.26 2.37 -21.17
C ALA A 40 -0.08 1.55 -19.90
N ARG A 41 -0.36 0.26 -19.99
CA ARG A 41 -0.06 -0.70 -18.93
C ARG A 41 1.47 -0.81 -18.77
N CYS A 42 1.92 -0.81 -17.52
CA CYS A 42 3.33 -1.03 -17.21
C CYS A 42 3.79 -2.39 -17.76
N THR A 43 4.92 -2.41 -18.47
CA THR A 43 5.50 -3.62 -19.08
C THR A 43 6.41 -4.41 -18.13
N ALA A 44 6.65 -3.89 -16.92
CA ALA A 44 7.50 -4.55 -15.95
C ALA A 44 6.83 -5.83 -15.39
N PRO A 45 7.63 -6.86 -15.06
CA PRO A 45 7.11 -8.06 -14.43
C PRO A 45 6.52 -7.74 -13.06
N ALA A 46 5.40 -8.39 -12.74
CA ALA A 46 4.79 -8.29 -11.43
C ALA A 46 5.52 -9.21 -10.43
N THR A 47 5.96 -8.62 -9.33
CA THR A 47 6.67 -9.32 -8.23
C THR A 47 5.79 -9.44 -7.00
N ASP A 48 4.83 -8.55 -6.86
CA ASP A 48 4.04 -8.35 -5.66
C ASP A 48 2.55 -8.41 -6.01
N VAL A 49 1.75 -8.89 -5.06
CA VAL A 49 0.29 -8.83 -5.14
C VAL A 49 -0.17 -7.97 -3.98
N ASP A 50 -0.94 -6.95 -4.32
CA ASP A 50 -1.36 -5.91 -3.39
C ASP A 50 -2.87 -5.72 -3.49
N HIS A 51 -3.48 -5.22 -2.42
CA HIS A 51 -4.90 -4.93 -2.38
C HIS A 51 -5.23 -3.72 -3.25
N ILE A 52 -6.39 -3.67 -3.91
CA ILE A 52 -6.83 -2.49 -4.66
C ILE A 52 -7.38 -1.46 -3.68
N VAL A 53 -8.32 -1.91 -2.85
CA VAL A 53 -8.86 -1.18 -1.71
C VAL A 53 -8.15 -1.67 -0.45
N PRO A 54 -7.52 -0.79 0.35
CA PRO A 54 -6.87 -1.20 1.59
C PRO A 54 -7.88 -1.73 2.59
N ASP A 55 -7.88 -3.04 2.83
CA ASP A 55 -8.65 -3.73 3.88
C ASP A 55 -8.17 -5.18 4.04
N ASP A 56 -8.84 -5.96 4.89
CA ASP A 56 -8.64 -7.42 5.05
C ASP A 56 -9.47 -8.27 4.05
N ASP A 57 -10.00 -7.65 2.99
CA ASP A 57 -10.63 -8.40 1.89
C ASP A 57 -9.57 -8.99 0.95
N HIS A 58 -9.33 -10.29 1.11
CA HIS A 58 -8.40 -11.08 0.30
C HIS A 58 -9.06 -11.73 -0.93
N ALA A 59 -10.24 -11.29 -1.34
CA ALA A 59 -10.88 -11.77 -2.57
C ALA A 59 -10.01 -11.44 -3.80
N PRO A 60 -9.89 -12.34 -4.79
CA PRO A 60 -9.11 -12.07 -6.01
C PRO A 60 -9.51 -10.78 -6.73
N ALA A 61 -10.78 -10.36 -6.60
CA ALA A 61 -11.29 -9.11 -7.16
C ALA A 61 -10.68 -7.85 -6.52
N ASN A 62 -10.28 -7.92 -5.24
CA ASN A 62 -9.61 -6.84 -4.53
C ASN A 62 -8.08 -6.95 -4.59
N LEU A 63 -7.52 -7.86 -5.39
CA LEU A 63 -6.07 -8.07 -5.52
C LEU A 63 -5.58 -7.69 -6.91
N GLN A 64 -4.39 -7.10 -6.99
CA GLN A 64 -3.73 -6.69 -8.23
C GLN A 64 -2.25 -7.06 -8.23
N ALA A 65 -1.74 -7.48 -9.39
CA ALA A 65 -0.32 -7.76 -9.59
C ALA A 65 0.47 -6.48 -9.93
N LEU A 66 1.45 -6.14 -9.10
CA LEU A 66 2.29 -4.94 -9.26
C LEU A 66 3.77 -5.29 -9.36
N CYS A 67 4.52 -4.48 -10.09
CA CYS A 67 5.98 -4.49 -9.99
C CYS A 67 6.43 -3.78 -8.71
N ARG A 68 7.65 -4.08 -8.26
CA ARG A 68 8.24 -3.48 -7.05
C ARG A 68 8.08 -1.95 -6.93
N TRP A 69 8.20 -1.23 -8.04
CA TRP A 69 8.15 0.24 -8.03
C TRP A 69 6.74 0.76 -7.80
N HIS A 70 5.76 0.21 -8.52
CA HIS A 70 4.36 0.59 -8.37
C HIS A 70 3.82 0.18 -7.00
N HIS A 71 4.22 -1.00 -6.52
CA HIS A 71 3.89 -1.46 -5.18
C HIS A 71 4.43 -0.50 -4.10
N ALA A 72 5.74 -0.20 -4.10
CA ALA A 72 6.34 0.71 -3.14
C ALA A 72 5.71 2.12 -3.17
N ARG A 73 5.38 2.62 -4.37
CA ARG A 73 4.68 3.90 -4.53
C ARG A 73 3.29 3.87 -3.91
N LYS A 74 2.51 2.81 -4.14
CA LYS A 74 1.19 2.64 -3.53
C LYS A 74 1.26 2.56 -2.01
N SER A 75 2.14 1.72 -1.47
CA SER A 75 2.33 1.59 -0.02
C SER A 75 2.73 2.92 0.64
N SER A 76 3.57 3.73 -0.04
CA SER A 76 3.96 5.06 0.45
C SER A 76 2.77 6.02 0.52
N VAL A 77 1.92 6.04 -0.51
CA VAL A 77 0.72 6.88 -0.56
C VAL A 77 -0.27 6.47 0.54
N GLU A 78 -0.48 5.17 0.73
CA GLU A 78 -1.35 4.63 1.77
C GLU A 78 -0.81 4.92 3.17
N GLY A 79 0.48 4.71 3.40
CA GLY A 79 1.12 5.04 4.66
C GLY A 79 1.08 6.54 4.97
N ALA A 80 1.18 7.41 3.96
CA ALA A 80 0.97 8.84 4.12
C ALA A 80 -0.50 9.20 4.40
N ALA A 81 -1.45 8.55 3.74
CA ALA A 81 -2.88 8.73 4.01
C ALA A 81 -3.26 8.28 5.43
N ALA A 82 -2.75 7.14 5.88
CA ALA A 82 -2.94 6.65 7.25
C ALA A 82 -2.38 7.67 8.26
N ARG A 83 -1.12 8.10 8.11
CA ARG A 83 -0.51 9.12 8.99
C ARG A 83 -1.33 10.41 9.05
N ARG A 84 -1.81 10.91 7.91
CA ARG A 84 -2.66 12.12 7.85
C ARG A 84 -3.97 11.98 8.64
N ARG A 85 -4.53 10.77 8.77
CA ARG A 85 -5.72 10.52 9.61
C ARG A 85 -5.41 10.63 11.10
N TRP A 86 -4.19 10.30 11.52
CA TRP A 86 -3.78 10.30 12.94
C TRP A 86 -3.18 11.62 13.42
N VAL A 87 -2.72 12.50 12.51
CA VAL A 87 -2.29 13.84 12.89
C VAL A 87 -3.54 14.65 13.29
N SER A 88 -3.83 14.67 14.59
CA SER A 88 -4.83 15.57 15.16
C SER A 88 -4.48 17.02 14.76
N LYS A 89 -5.48 17.79 14.32
CA LYS A 89 -5.36 19.23 13.97
C LYS A 89 -5.08 20.13 15.18
N ARG A 90 -4.47 19.63 16.25
CA ARG A 90 -4.12 20.41 17.44
C ARG A 90 -2.62 20.34 17.65
N ARG A 91 -1.86 21.08 16.84
CA ARG A 91 -0.60 21.62 17.33
C ARG A 91 -0.98 22.75 18.28
N PRO A 92 -0.69 22.67 19.59
CA PRO A 92 -0.85 23.83 20.45
C PRO A 92 -0.07 24.99 19.83
N GLU A 93 -0.65 26.19 19.77
CA GLU A 93 0.09 27.38 19.36
C GLU A 93 1.34 27.46 20.25
N ALA A 94 2.52 27.39 19.63
CA ALA A 94 3.74 27.46 20.40
C ALA A 94 3.82 28.90 20.92
N ARG A 95 3.69 29.10 22.24
CA ARG A 95 4.08 30.38 22.85
C ARG A 95 5.55 30.57 22.54
N HIS A 96 5.87 31.60 21.78
CA HIS A 96 7.24 31.92 21.42
C HIS A 96 8.03 32.22 22.70
N PRO A 97 9.32 31.84 22.79
CA PRO A 97 10.15 32.04 23.99
C PRO A 97 10.42 33.52 24.36
N GLY A 98 9.70 34.47 23.76
CA GLY A 98 9.74 35.90 24.07
C GLY A 98 8.49 36.45 24.76
N GLU A 99 7.47 35.62 25.06
CA GLU A 99 6.34 36.07 25.87
C GLU A 99 6.67 36.01 27.37
N LEU A 100 7.42 37.00 27.84
CA LEU A 100 7.46 37.38 29.25
C LEU A 100 6.35 38.42 29.47
N ALA A 101 5.34 38.07 30.26
CA ALA A 101 4.42 39.01 30.89
C ALA A 101 4.32 38.67 32.38
#